data_AF-A0A950MNY1-F1
#
_entry.id   AF-A0A950MNY1-F1
#
_cell.length_a   1.000
_cell.length_b   1.000
_cell.length_c   1.000
_cell.angle_alpha   90.00
_cell.angle_beta   90.00
_cell.angle_gamma   90.00
#
_symmetry.space_group_name_H-M   'P 1'
#
loop_
_entity.id
_entity.type
_entity.pdbx_description
1 polymer ?
#
loop_
_entity_poly.entity_id
_entity_poly.type
_entity_poly.pdbx_seq_one_letter_code
_entity_poly.pdbx_strand_id
1 'polypeptide(L)'
;LNAEFDRLGLPKINKLTGLVTDTLAMARDQFPGKRNSLDALCDRFEIDRSNRTLHGALIDCELLSEVYLWMTRGQESLVMDIDVDSGSAQAGDIQFERKPLLVKRASEEELAAHQGYLGELDKAVKGSCLWRTLETPPAGESA
;
A
#
# COMPACT_ATOMS: atom_id res chain seq x y z
N LEU A 1 8.47 -33.30 -15.69
CA LEU A 1 7.95 -32.74 -16.95
C LEU A 1 8.92 -32.85 -18.12
N ASN A 2 10.08 -32.18 -18.12
CA ASN A 2 11.04 -32.29 -19.24
C ASN A 2 11.40 -33.74 -19.60
N ALA A 3 11.65 -34.59 -18.59
CA ALA A 3 11.91 -36.02 -18.81
C ALA A 3 10.75 -36.77 -19.48
N GLU A 4 9.50 -36.41 -19.19
CA GLU A 4 8.32 -37.03 -19.83
C GLU A 4 8.13 -36.50 -21.25
N PHE A 5 8.43 -35.22 -21.49
CA PHE A 5 8.35 -34.62 -22.81
C PHE A 5 9.40 -35.21 -23.75
N ASP A 6 10.61 -35.43 -23.22
CA ASP A 6 11.69 -36.11 -23.95
C ASP A 6 11.27 -37.55 -24.35
N ARG A 7 10.54 -38.28 -23.49
CA ARG A 7 9.99 -39.62 -23.81
C ARG A 7 8.93 -39.60 -24.91
N LEU A 8 8.18 -38.51 -25.03
CA LEU A 8 7.14 -38.32 -26.05
C LEU A 8 7.68 -37.67 -27.34
N GLY A 9 8.98 -37.35 -27.40
CA GLY A 9 9.57 -36.64 -28.54
C GLY A 9 9.12 -35.18 -28.68
N LEU A 10 8.61 -34.59 -27.60
CA LEU A 10 8.14 -33.20 -27.56
C LEU A 10 9.28 -32.24 -27.18
N PRO A 11 9.25 -30.98 -27.64
CA PRO A 11 10.22 -29.97 -27.21
C PRO A 11 10.10 -29.70 -25.71
N LYS A 12 11.24 -29.47 -25.03
CA LYS A 12 11.30 -29.14 -23.59
C LYS A 12 10.42 -27.94 -23.23
N ILE A 13 9.93 -27.89 -21.99
CA ILE A 13 9.01 -26.85 -21.51
C ILE A 13 9.55 -25.44 -21.73
N ASN A 14 10.85 -25.22 -21.50
CA ASN A 14 11.47 -23.90 -21.66
C ASN A 14 11.40 -23.36 -23.10
N LYS A 15 11.13 -24.21 -24.10
CA LYS A 15 10.87 -23.79 -25.49
C LYS A 15 9.40 -23.50 -25.76
N LEU A 16 8.50 -24.07 -24.98
CA LEU A 16 7.04 -23.93 -25.11
C LEU A 16 6.50 -22.77 -24.27
N THR A 17 7.13 -22.47 -23.14
CA THR A 17 6.71 -21.42 -22.20
C THR A 17 7.75 -20.32 -22.11
N GLY A 18 7.32 -19.06 -22.20
CA GLY A 18 8.21 -17.90 -22.14
C GLY A 18 8.86 -17.66 -20.76
N LEU A 19 8.23 -18.13 -19.68
CA LEU A 19 8.74 -17.96 -18.31
C LEU A 19 8.35 -19.18 -17.46
N VAL A 20 9.29 -19.63 -16.63
CA VAL A 20 9.05 -20.62 -15.57
C VAL A 20 9.35 -19.94 -14.25
N THR A 21 8.33 -19.81 -13.41
CA THR A 21 8.42 -19.12 -12.12
C THR A 21 8.53 -20.14 -10.99
N ASP A 22 9.59 -20.03 -10.17
CA ASP A 22 9.74 -20.80 -8.94
C ASP A 22 9.13 -20.03 -7.76
N THR A 23 7.95 -20.47 -7.32
CA THR A 23 7.24 -19.85 -6.20
C THR A 23 7.93 -20.07 -4.85
N LEU A 24 8.78 -21.09 -4.71
CA LEU A 24 9.56 -21.29 -3.50
C LEU A 24 10.67 -20.25 -3.38
N ALA A 25 11.32 -19.91 -4.51
CA ALA A 25 12.30 -18.84 -4.56
C ALA A 25 11.67 -17.50 -4.14
N MET A 26 10.46 -17.19 -4.64
CA MET A 26 9.68 -16.02 -4.22
C MET A 26 9.43 -16.01 -2.70
N ALA A 27 9.04 -17.15 -2.12
CA ALA A 27 8.79 -17.24 -0.68
C ALA A 27 10.07 -17.05 0.16
N ARG A 28 11.22 -17.50 -0.36
CA ARG A 28 12.54 -17.33 0.30
C ARG A 28 13.02 -15.90 0.29
N ASP A 29 12.74 -15.18 -0.78
CA ASP A 29 13.07 -13.76 -0.90
C ASP A 29 12.20 -12.92 0.05
N GLN A 30 10.89 -13.19 0.07
CA GLN A 30 9.96 -12.48 0.96
C GLN A 30 10.19 -12.82 2.46
N PHE A 31 10.63 -14.04 2.77
CA PHE A 31 10.81 -14.52 4.14
C PHE A 31 12.15 -15.24 4.32
N PRO A 32 13.25 -14.48 4.39
CA PRO A 32 14.58 -15.05 4.54
C PRO A 32 14.74 -15.72 5.92
N GLY A 33 15.39 -16.88 5.94
CA GLY A 33 15.70 -17.62 7.19
C GLY A 33 14.50 -18.33 7.85
N LYS A 34 13.30 -18.25 7.28
CA LYS A 34 12.09 -18.92 7.81
C LYS A 34 11.77 -20.20 7.03
N ARG A 35 10.90 -21.04 7.61
CA ARG A 35 10.32 -22.19 6.92
C ARG A 35 9.35 -21.71 5.84
N ASN A 36 9.60 -22.09 4.60
CA ASN A 36 8.80 -21.73 3.42
C ASN A 36 8.15 -22.98 2.78
N SER A 37 7.81 -23.98 3.60
CA SER A 37 6.96 -25.10 3.18
C SER A 37 5.50 -24.64 3.05
N LEU A 38 4.70 -25.32 2.21
CA LEU A 38 3.26 -25.02 2.02
C LEU A 38 2.53 -24.84 3.36
N ASP A 39 2.69 -25.80 4.28
CA ASP A 39 2.10 -25.74 5.63
C ASP A 39 2.46 -24.46 6.40
N ALA A 40 3.71 -24.02 6.31
CA ALA A 40 4.19 -22.84 7.02
C ALA A 40 3.69 -21.54 6.39
N LEU A 41 3.43 -21.55 5.08
CA LEU A 41 2.84 -20.43 4.36
C LEU A 41 1.33 -20.36 4.62
N CYS A 42 0.62 -21.50 4.65
CA CYS A 42 -0.79 -21.55 5.05
C CYS A 42 -0.99 -21.02 6.47
N ASP A 43 -0.15 -21.44 7.42
CA ASP A 43 -0.21 -20.93 8.80
C ASP A 43 0.07 -19.42 8.89
N ARG A 44 0.96 -18.89 8.03
CA ARG A 44 1.32 -17.46 8.03
C ARG A 44 0.21 -16.57 7.45
N PHE A 45 -0.45 -17.05 6.42
CA PHE A 45 -1.51 -16.30 5.74
C PHE A 45 -2.91 -16.63 6.29
N GLU A 46 -2.98 -17.38 7.39
CA GLU A 46 -4.23 -17.81 8.04
C GLU A 46 -5.20 -18.52 7.07
N ILE A 47 -4.63 -19.31 6.15
CA ILE A 47 -5.38 -20.10 5.17
C ILE A 47 -5.87 -21.38 5.82
N ASP A 48 -7.17 -21.65 5.72
CA ASP A 48 -7.76 -22.87 6.27
C ASP A 48 -7.34 -24.11 5.45
N ARG A 49 -6.70 -25.05 6.15
CA ARG A 49 -6.28 -26.35 5.60
C ARG A 49 -7.05 -27.52 6.22
N SER A 50 -8.16 -27.28 6.90
CA SER A 50 -8.97 -28.32 7.57
C SER A 50 -9.47 -29.40 6.60
N ASN A 51 -9.69 -29.04 5.33
CA ASN A 51 -10.07 -29.99 4.28
C ASN A 51 -8.91 -30.88 3.79
N ARG A 52 -7.67 -30.62 4.24
CA ARG A 52 -6.45 -31.35 3.87
C ARG A 52 -6.28 -32.61 4.72
N THR A 53 -7.23 -33.53 4.65
CA THR A 53 -7.16 -34.84 5.32
C THR A 53 -6.21 -35.81 4.60
N LEU A 54 -6.16 -35.75 3.27
CA LEU A 54 -5.16 -36.43 2.44
C LEU A 54 -4.38 -35.40 1.62
N HIS A 55 -3.09 -35.69 1.38
CA HIS A 55 -2.22 -34.91 0.50
C HIS A 55 -2.59 -35.14 -0.97
N GLY A 56 -3.72 -34.58 -1.38
CA GLY A 56 -4.20 -34.64 -2.76
C GLY A 56 -3.62 -33.50 -3.58
N ALA A 57 -3.06 -33.82 -4.74
CA ALA A 57 -2.51 -32.80 -5.66
C ALA A 57 -3.53 -31.71 -6.03
N LEU A 58 -4.82 -32.05 -6.07
CA LEU A 58 -5.89 -31.07 -6.32
C LEU A 58 -6.01 -30.04 -5.19
N ILE A 59 -6.08 -30.50 -3.94
CA ILE A 59 -6.21 -29.63 -2.76
C ILE A 59 -4.91 -28.84 -2.56
N ASP A 60 -3.75 -29.46 -2.79
CA ASP A 60 -2.47 -28.76 -2.73
C ASP A 60 -2.37 -27.66 -3.81
N CYS A 61 -2.90 -27.87 -5.02
CA CYS A 61 -2.99 -26.83 -6.05
C CYS A 61 -3.89 -25.66 -5.63
N GLU A 62 -5.01 -25.95 -4.97
CA GLU A 62 -5.93 -24.93 -4.46
C GLU A 62 -5.25 -24.07 -3.38
N LEU A 63 -4.66 -24.71 -2.37
CA LEU A 63 -3.91 -24.01 -1.31
C LEU A 63 -2.72 -23.22 -1.86
N LEU A 64 -1.97 -23.78 -2.82
CA LEU A 64 -0.87 -23.08 -3.47
C LEU A 64 -1.33 -21.84 -4.24
N SER A 65 -2.53 -21.88 -4.83
CA SER A 65 -3.10 -20.74 -5.55
C SER A 65 -3.44 -19.59 -4.60
N GLU A 66 -3.99 -19.89 -3.43
CA GLU A 66 -4.27 -18.90 -2.39
C GLU A 66 -2.98 -18.33 -1.80
N VAL A 67 -2.01 -19.18 -1.48
CA VAL A 67 -0.69 -18.75 -0.99
C VAL A 67 -0.01 -17.85 -2.01
N TYR A 68 -0.03 -18.23 -3.29
CA TYR A 68 0.54 -17.40 -4.35
C TYR A 68 -0.15 -16.05 -4.43
N LEU A 69 -1.49 -16.04 -4.39
CA LEU A 69 -2.27 -14.81 -4.38
C LEU A 69 -1.88 -13.93 -3.20
N TRP A 70 -1.76 -14.46 -1.99
CA TRP A 70 -1.31 -13.71 -0.81
C TRP A 70 0.10 -13.14 -0.96
N MET A 71 1.03 -13.91 -1.51
CA MET A 71 2.40 -13.46 -1.75
C MET A 71 2.47 -12.33 -2.78
N THR A 72 1.62 -12.35 -3.81
CA THR A 72 1.63 -11.36 -4.90
C THR A 72 0.58 -10.26 -4.78
N ARG A 73 -0.36 -10.38 -3.83
CA ARG A 73 -1.54 -9.50 -3.69
C ARG A 73 -1.21 -8.03 -3.46
N GLY A 74 0.05 -7.68 -3.21
CA GLY A 74 0.46 -6.30 -3.08
C GLY A 74 -0.37 -5.61 -2.00
N GLN A 75 -0.05 -5.85 -0.72
CA GLN A 75 -0.34 -4.79 0.22
C GLN A 75 0.63 -3.67 -0.12
N GLU A 76 0.15 -2.70 -0.88
CA GLU A 76 0.78 -1.39 -0.91
C GLU A 76 0.79 -0.91 0.53
N SER A 77 1.95 -1.07 1.16
CA SER A 77 2.22 -0.41 2.42
C SER A 77 1.98 1.07 2.15
N LEU A 78 1.06 1.70 2.87
CA LEU A 78 0.94 3.17 2.93
C LEU A 78 2.16 3.83 3.58
N VAL A 79 3.31 3.15 3.57
CA VAL A 79 4.61 3.77 3.78
C VAL A 79 4.87 4.59 2.53
N MET A 80 4.62 5.90 2.63
CA MET A 80 5.37 6.84 1.85
C MET A 80 6.84 6.51 2.12
N ASP A 81 7.51 5.96 1.12
CA ASP A 81 8.95 5.80 1.16
C ASP A 81 9.51 7.22 1.18
N ILE A 82 9.70 7.76 2.39
CA ILE A 82 10.51 8.95 2.57
C ILE A 82 11.91 8.41 2.34
N ASP A 83 12.33 8.50 1.08
CA ASP A 83 13.71 8.33 0.67
C ASP A 83 14.49 9.44 1.39
N VAL A 84 14.87 9.17 2.64
CA VAL A 84 15.84 9.96 3.38
C VAL A 84 17.18 9.63 2.78
N ASP A 85 17.41 10.15 1.57
CA ASP A 85 18.75 10.32 1.06
C ASP A 85 19.51 11.05 2.15
N SER A 86 20.41 10.32 2.79
CA SER A 86 21.23 10.80 3.90
C SER A 86 22.36 11.71 3.38
N GLY A 87 22.25 12.19 2.14
CA GLY A 87 22.86 13.43 1.72
C GLY A 87 22.31 14.56 2.59
N SER A 88 23.19 15.16 3.37
CA SER A 88 22.98 16.44 4.04
C SER A 88 22.60 17.52 3.01
N ALA A 89 21.36 17.52 2.54
CA ALA A 89 20.75 18.69 1.97
C ALA A 89 20.58 19.64 3.15
N GLN A 90 21.56 20.54 3.31
CA GLN A 90 21.25 21.90 3.77
C GLN A 90 19.88 22.26 3.19
N ALA A 91 19.02 22.87 4.01
CA ALA A 91 17.79 23.48 3.55
C ALA A 91 18.14 24.49 2.44
N GLY A 92 18.28 23.97 1.22
CA GLY A 92 18.49 24.70 0.01
C GLY A 92 17.16 25.34 -0.23
N ASP A 93 17.12 26.65 -0.03
CA ASP A 93 16.01 27.49 -0.40
C ASP A 93 15.56 27.08 -1.81
N ILE A 94 14.44 26.35 -1.88
CA ILE A 94 13.91 25.89 -3.14
C ILE A 94 13.37 27.14 -3.83
N GLN A 95 14.21 27.78 -4.64
CA GLN A 95 13.87 28.99 -5.36
C GLN A 95 12.87 28.65 -6.47
N PHE A 96 11.60 28.55 -6.08
CA PHE A 96 10.48 28.58 -7.01
C PHE A 96 10.27 30.03 -7.45
N GLU A 97 10.50 30.31 -8.74
CA GLU A 97 9.97 31.52 -9.37
C GLU A 97 8.43 31.46 -9.32
N ARG A 98 7.83 32.11 -8.32
CA ARG A 98 6.37 32.21 -8.17
C ARG A 98 5.81 33.13 -9.26
N LYS A 99 5.42 32.55 -10.38
CA LYS A 99 4.57 33.25 -11.36
C LYS A 99 3.27 33.69 -10.66
N PRO A 100 2.76 34.90 -10.93
CA PRO A 100 1.51 35.36 -10.33
C PRO A 100 0.36 34.46 -10.80
N LEU A 101 -0.18 33.67 -9.89
CA LEU A 101 -1.35 32.83 -10.11
C LEU A 101 -2.61 33.59 -9.70
N LEU A 102 -3.70 33.39 -10.44
CA LEU A 102 -5.00 33.96 -10.08
C LEU A 102 -5.52 33.30 -8.80
N VAL A 103 -5.60 34.06 -7.70
CA VAL A 103 -6.22 33.62 -6.46
C VAL A 103 -7.72 33.92 -6.52
N LYS A 104 -8.54 32.90 -6.71
CA LYS A 104 -10.00 33.03 -6.57
C LYS A 104 -10.36 32.98 -5.08
N ARG A 105 -10.86 34.09 -4.55
CA ARG A 105 -11.38 34.17 -3.18
C ARG A 105 -12.76 33.54 -3.11
N ALA A 106 -13.11 33.05 -1.92
CA ALA A 106 -14.45 32.57 -1.64
C ALA A 106 -15.47 33.70 -1.84
N SER A 107 -16.66 33.36 -2.34
CA SER A 107 -17.78 34.29 -2.47
C SER A 107 -18.43 34.59 -1.10
N GLU A 108 -19.26 35.63 -1.03
CA GLU A 108 -20.01 35.96 0.19
C GLU A 108 -20.95 34.82 0.61
N GLU A 109 -21.53 34.11 -0.36
CA GLU A 109 -22.39 32.95 -0.11
C GLU A 109 -21.60 31.78 0.50
N GLU A 110 -20.40 31.50 -0.02
CA GLU A 110 -19.51 30.45 0.51
C GLU A 110 -19.02 30.78 1.93
N LEU A 111 -18.72 32.05 2.19
CA LEU A 111 -18.35 32.52 3.53
C LEU A 111 -19.52 32.39 4.52
N ALA A 112 -20.75 32.72 4.11
CA ALA A 112 -21.93 32.56 4.95
C ALA A 112 -22.21 31.08 5.26
N ALA A 113 -22.11 30.20 4.25
CA ALA A 113 -22.24 28.75 4.45
C ALA A 113 -21.17 28.20 5.40
N HIS A 114 -19.93 28.65 5.25
CA HIS A 114 -18.83 28.29 6.13
C HIS A 114 -19.07 28.73 7.58
N GLN A 115 -19.53 29.97 7.81
CA GLN A 115 -19.87 30.44 9.16
C GLN A 115 -21.03 29.66 9.79
N GLY A 116 -22.03 29.27 8.99
CA GLY A 116 -23.11 28.38 9.41
C GLY A 116 -22.59 27.02 9.89
N TYR A 117 -21.71 26.40 9.09
CA TYR A 117 -21.06 25.13 9.41
C TYR A 117 -20.23 25.20 10.70
N LEU A 118 -19.43 26.26 10.88
CA LEU A 118 -18.67 26.46 12.12
C LEU A 118 -19.58 26.58 13.35
N GLY A 119 -20.75 27.22 13.21
CA GLY A 119 -21.73 27.29 14.30
C GLY A 119 -22.35 25.94 14.68
N GLU A 120 -22.54 25.03 13.72
CA GLU A 120 -22.96 23.66 13.99
C GLU A 120 -21.86 22.85 14.68
N LEU A 121 -20.61 23.02 14.25
CA LEU A 121 -19.45 22.41 14.89
C LEU A 121 -19.28 22.88 16.34
N ASP A 122 -19.45 24.17 16.62
CA ASP A 122 -19.34 24.70 17.98
C ASP A 122 -20.39 24.07 18.91
N LYS A 123 -21.62 23.85 18.40
CA LYS A 123 -22.68 23.15 19.14
C LYS A 123 -22.33 21.69 19.40
N ALA A 124 -21.76 21.00 18.41
CA ALA A 124 -21.38 19.59 18.51
C ALA A 124 -20.23 19.37 19.50
N VAL A 125 -19.23 20.25 19.48
CA VAL A 125 -18.04 20.19 20.34
C VAL A 125 -18.30 20.78 21.73
N LYS A 126 -19.45 21.44 21.95
CA LYS A 126 -19.81 22.15 23.19
C LYS A 126 -18.71 23.12 23.63
N GLY A 127 -18.13 23.83 22.66
CA GLY A 127 -16.97 24.70 22.84
C GLY A 127 -16.62 25.40 21.53
N SER A 128 -15.55 26.19 21.54
CA SER A 128 -15.07 26.89 20.34
C SER A 128 -14.24 25.95 19.47
N CYS A 129 -14.59 25.83 18.19
CA CYS A 129 -13.78 25.08 17.23
C CYS A 129 -12.42 25.75 16.96
N LEU A 130 -11.42 24.95 16.61
CA LEU A 130 -10.04 25.40 16.37
C LEU A 130 -9.93 26.47 15.28
N TRP A 131 -10.81 26.42 14.28
CA TRP A 131 -10.83 27.41 13.21
C TRP A 131 -11.08 28.83 13.72
N ARG A 132 -12.01 29.01 14.67
CA ARG A 132 -12.29 30.33 15.27
C ARG A 132 -11.15 30.85 16.13
N THR A 133 -10.40 29.96 16.78
CA THR A 133 -9.20 30.35 17.55
C THR A 133 -8.05 30.80 16.66
N LEU A 134 -7.98 30.31 15.42
CA LEU A 134 -6.95 30.69 14.45
C LEU A 134 -7.33 31.94 13.63
N GLU A 135 -8.62 32.23 13.48
CA GLU A 135 -9.10 33.47 12.83
C GLU A 135 -8.95 34.71 13.71
N THR A 136 -8.76 34.55 15.04
CA THR A 136 -8.43 35.67 15.93
C THR A 136 -6.92 35.92 15.81
N PRO A 137 -6.45 37.00 15.16
CA PRO A 137 -5.05 37.33 15.21
C PRO A 137 -4.65 37.60 16.67
N PRO A 138 -3.47 37.15 17.13
CA PRO A 138 -2.97 37.58 18.43
C PRO A 138 -2.97 39.11 18.46
N ALA A 139 -3.56 39.69 19.51
CA ALA A 139 -3.57 41.12 19.74
C ALA A 139 -2.12 41.59 19.98
N GLY A 140 -1.41 41.92 18.90
CA GLY A 140 -0.05 42.42 18.95
C GLY A 140 0.81 42.01 17.77
N GLU A 141 0.57 42.60 16.60
CA GLU A 141 1.63 42.95 15.65
C GLU A 141 1.08 43.98 14.66
N SER A 142 1.14 45.24 15.10
CA SER A 142 1.13 46.41 14.24
C SER A 142 2.57 46.77 13.91
N ALA A 143 3.00 46.52 12.67
CA ALA A 143 4.05 47.26 11.94
C ALA A 143 4.05 46.86 10.47
#